data_AF-A0A7Y2CQD4-F1
#
_entry.id   AF-A0A7Y2CQD4-F1
#
_cell.length_a   1.000
_cell.length_b   1.000
_cell.length_c   1.000
_cell.angle_alpha   90.00
_cell.angle_beta   90.00
_cell.angle_gamma   90.00
#
_symmetry.space_group_name_H-M   'P 1'
#
loop_
_entity.id
_entity.type
_entity.pdbx_description
1 polymer ?
#
loop_
_entity_poly.entity_id
_entity_poly.type
_entity_poly.pdbx_seq_one_letter_code
_entity_poly.pdbx_strand_id
1 'polypeptide(L)'
;MRTSPKWLLVLVVLALVVPFDLHAQNGSSSQVPPEYRGDESEIARGILDGNLIETNFRNHGELSRWNDNPWGIWPRGVGGRHVDGVGVLVSGRVPGERAKWSFYEGKPDTMVNPVILTYRDFGKKTGPSGELWGWLPLPGFNNPRRINNLGQLEPTPALSDDQASWPEFWPDRLGNPDDPGWAGQWNGFFGRGVFNADLESYYVMDDFSDKEYQVSPGSGQPLSQWGVFYASPTDSTVGGLGMQTGVRIFQWANVLAEDAMFLLYRITNVSEYDYVANPPIEDVGLWFGQVMDYGLGNEEGDETASFDPQRDVTFGFDQDGIGQSPTGQLYDLGYTGFAFLESPARDDDGTDNDEDGITDELRFGGPGMLIEGQDAIRAFVEANYDMENFERYNGPLEERPAFAEGRWWTGDENLDWVGFDDANGSGVIDPGENTRSDV
;
A
#
# COMPACT_ATOMS: atom_id res chain seq x y z
N MET A 1 -3.84 -83.35 15.33
CA MET A 1 -5.21 -82.90 15.73
C MET A 1 -5.08 -81.57 16.42
N ARG A 2 -5.76 -80.54 15.89
CA ARG A 2 -5.98 -79.19 16.44
C ARG A 2 -4.74 -78.37 16.82
N THR A 3 -4.30 -77.55 15.88
CA THR A 3 -3.56 -76.31 16.17
C THR A 3 -4.42 -75.13 15.72
N SER A 4 -4.77 -74.31 16.69
CA SER A 4 -5.53 -73.06 16.63
C SER A 4 -4.96 -72.04 15.64
N PRO A 5 -5.79 -71.30 14.88
CA PRO A 5 -5.34 -70.07 14.23
C PRO A 5 -5.30 -68.94 15.27
N LYS A 6 -4.12 -68.34 15.45
CA LYS A 6 -3.94 -67.08 16.17
C LYS A 6 -4.49 -65.96 15.29
N TRP A 7 -5.41 -65.19 15.86
CA TRP A 7 -5.93 -63.95 15.30
C TRP A 7 -4.77 -62.96 15.11
N LEU A 8 -4.51 -62.55 13.88
CA LEU A 8 -3.66 -61.40 13.57
C LEU A 8 -4.53 -60.15 13.78
N LEU A 9 -4.26 -59.41 14.84
CA LEU A 9 -4.85 -58.10 15.08
C LEU A 9 -4.26 -57.14 14.04
N VAL A 10 -5.02 -56.79 13.01
CA VAL A 10 -4.66 -55.68 12.11
C VAL A 10 -4.96 -54.40 12.88
N LEU A 11 -3.92 -53.74 13.37
CA LEU A 11 -3.99 -52.38 13.90
C LEU A 11 -4.11 -51.44 12.70
N VAL A 12 -5.34 -51.11 12.32
CA VAL A 12 -5.62 -49.98 11.42
C VAL A 12 -5.40 -48.72 12.25
N VAL A 13 -4.22 -48.11 12.13
CA VAL A 13 -4.01 -46.73 12.56
C VAL A 13 -4.72 -45.87 11.52
N LEU A 14 -5.98 -45.52 11.80
CA LEU A 14 -6.64 -44.41 11.12
C LEU A 14 -5.88 -43.14 11.55
N ALA A 15 -5.00 -42.66 10.67
CA ALA A 15 -4.54 -41.29 10.72
C ALA A 15 -5.78 -40.41 10.48
N LEU A 16 -6.38 -39.93 11.57
CA LEU A 16 -7.26 -38.78 11.55
C LEU A 16 -6.41 -37.61 11.04
N VAL A 17 -6.47 -37.38 9.73
CA VAL A 17 -6.16 -36.10 9.14
C VAL A 17 -7.22 -35.15 9.68
N VAL A 18 -6.92 -34.57 10.84
CA VAL A 18 -7.60 -33.36 11.29
C VAL A 18 -7.19 -32.32 10.25
N PRO A 19 -8.14 -31.74 9.49
CA PRO A 19 -7.81 -30.56 8.72
C PRO A 19 -7.38 -29.52 9.75
N PHE A 20 -6.08 -29.24 9.82
CA PHE A 20 -5.67 -27.95 10.29
C PHE A 20 -6.22 -26.98 9.25
N ASP A 21 -7.35 -26.37 9.56
CA ASP A 21 -7.70 -25.08 8.98
C ASP A 21 -6.54 -24.17 9.35
N LEU A 22 -5.56 -24.08 8.45
CA LEU A 22 -4.71 -22.91 8.30
C LEU A 22 -5.69 -21.77 8.05
N HIS A 23 -6.19 -21.20 9.14
CA HIS A 23 -6.61 -19.83 9.14
C HIS A 23 -5.32 -19.06 8.87
N ALA A 24 -5.00 -18.88 7.59
CA ALA A 24 -4.46 -17.60 7.18
C ALA A 24 -5.28 -16.57 7.94
N GLN A 25 -4.62 -15.75 8.75
CA GLN A 25 -5.26 -14.57 9.29
C GLN A 25 -5.63 -13.76 8.05
N ASN A 26 -6.81 -14.00 7.48
CA ASN A 26 -7.51 -13.06 6.65
C ASN A 26 -7.42 -11.78 7.46
N GLY A 27 -6.56 -10.86 7.01
CA GLY A 27 -6.24 -9.64 7.72
C GLY A 27 -7.58 -9.05 8.10
N SER A 28 -7.92 -9.14 9.38
CA SER A 28 -9.20 -8.66 9.85
C SER A 28 -9.15 -7.17 9.56
N SER A 29 -9.84 -6.75 8.50
CA SER A 29 -10.30 -5.38 8.37
C SER A 29 -11.31 -5.21 9.48
N SER A 30 -10.78 -5.07 10.69
CA SER A 30 -11.45 -4.42 11.77
C SER A 30 -11.86 -3.06 11.24
N GLN A 31 -13.07 -2.99 10.70
CA GLN A 31 -13.64 -1.75 10.22
C GLN A 31 -13.61 -0.81 11.41
N VAL A 32 -12.84 0.27 11.29
CA VAL A 32 -12.78 1.26 12.33
C VAL A 32 -14.20 1.80 12.49
N PRO A 33 -14.76 1.82 13.72
CA PRO A 33 -16.17 2.17 13.90
C PRO A 33 -16.51 3.53 13.29
N PRO A 34 -17.72 3.71 12.71
CA PRO A 34 -18.09 4.94 12.01
C PRO A 34 -17.98 6.23 12.83
N GLU A 35 -18.00 6.14 14.16
CA GLU A 35 -17.79 7.27 15.06
C GLU A 35 -16.37 7.87 14.99
N TYR A 36 -15.39 7.13 14.47
CA TYR A 36 -14.05 7.64 14.18
C TYR A 36 -14.03 8.12 12.73
N ARG A 37 -14.31 9.41 12.55
CA ARG A 37 -14.21 10.12 11.27
C ARG A 37 -12.91 10.93 11.24
N GLY A 38 -12.32 11.08 10.07
CA GLY A 38 -11.17 11.93 9.86
C GLY A 38 -11.44 13.37 10.28
N ASP A 39 -10.49 13.99 11.00
CA ASP A 39 -10.61 15.37 11.49
C ASP A 39 -9.32 16.16 11.25
N GLU A 40 -9.46 17.41 10.80
CA GLU A 40 -8.31 18.29 10.52
C GLU A 40 -7.49 18.60 11.78
N SER A 41 -8.13 18.60 12.95
CA SER A 41 -7.45 18.81 14.24
C SER A 41 -6.58 17.64 14.68
N GLU A 42 -6.74 16.47 14.07
CA GLU A 42 -5.93 15.28 14.33
C GLU A 42 -4.68 15.19 13.42
N ILE A 43 -4.47 16.19 12.54
CA ILE A 43 -3.26 16.27 11.72
C ILE A 43 -2.03 16.43 12.61
N ALA A 44 -1.17 15.42 12.57
CA ALA A 44 0.08 15.35 13.30
C ALA A 44 1.24 15.17 12.32
N ARG A 45 2.38 15.75 12.69
CA ARG A 45 3.64 15.67 11.93
C ARG A 45 4.60 14.71 12.63
N GLY A 46 5.23 13.84 11.86
CA GLY A 46 6.28 12.93 12.35
C GLY A 46 7.57 13.05 11.56
N ILE A 47 8.61 12.39 12.07
CA ILE A 47 9.91 12.21 11.43
C ILE A 47 10.14 10.71 11.24
N LEU A 48 10.67 10.33 10.09
CA LEU A 48 11.14 8.99 9.77
C LEU A 48 12.64 9.06 9.60
N ASP A 49 13.37 8.30 10.40
CA ASP A 49 14.82 8.33 10.46
C ASP A 49 15.45 6.99 10.88
N GLY A 50 14.73 5.90 10.61
CA GLY A 50 15.11 4.53 10.96
C GLY A 50 16.17 3.89 10.07
N ASN A 51 16.51 4.51 8.93
CA ASN A 51 17.61 4.08 8.05
C ASN A 51 18.30 5.27 7.37
N LEU A 52 18.92 5.08 6.20
CA LEU A 52 19.62 6.16 5.49
C LEU A 52 18.66 7.16 4.84
N ILE A 53 17.35 6.92 4.83
CA ILE A 53 16.36 7.91 4.41
C ILE A 53 15.87 8.68 5.65
N GLU A 54 15.98 10.01 5.61
CA GLU A 54 15.46 10.89 6.66
C GLU A 54 14.44 11.88 6.09
N THR A 55 13.18 11.81 6.53
CA THR A 55 12.10 12.66 6.01
C THR A 55 11.05 12.99 7.06
N ASN A 56 10.34 14.11 6.89
CA ASN A 56 9.11 14.36 7.65
C ASN A 56 7.90 13.73 6.98
N PHE A 57 6.81 13.53 7.72
CA PHE A 57 5.53 13.11 7.17
C PHE A 57 4.36 13.60 8.01
N ARG A 58 3.14 13.45 7.47
CA ARG A 58 1.89 13.72 8.18
C ARG A 58 0.93 12.57 8.01
N ASN A 59 0.11 12.32 9.04
CA ASN A 59 -0.92 11.28 9.07
C ASN A 59 -2.13 11.51 8.12
N HIS A 60 -2.00 12.41 7.13
CA HIS A 60 -2.96 12.58 6.04
C HIS A 60 -2.38 12.16 4.67
N GLY A 61 -1.32 11.34 4.67
CA GLY A 61 -0.76 10.78 3.45
C GLY A 61 0.24 11.69 2.72
N GLU A 62 0.85 12.66 3.40
CA GLU A 62 1.92 13.50 2.86
C GLU A 62 3.29 13.07 3.42
N LEU A 63 4.27 12.85 2.54
CA LEU A 63 5.66 12.58 2.90
C LEU A 63 6.55 13.69 2.36
N SER A 64 7.49 14.17 3.17
CA SER A 64 8.29 15.36 2.91
C SER A 64 7.45 16.63 2.63
N ARG A 65 8.05 17.78 2.91
CA ARG A 65 7.43 19.06 2.57
C ARG A 65 8.52 20.13 2.44
N TRP A 66 8.51 20.84 1.32
CA TRP A 66 9.33 22.02 1.10
C TRP A 66 9.24 23.00 2.29
N ASN A 67 10.37 23.55 2.69
CA ASN A 67 10.52 24.39 3.89
C ASN A 67 10.16 23.74 5.23
N ASP A 68 10.09 22.41 5.28
CA ASP A 68 9.94 21.66 6.53
C ASP A 68 11.02 20.58 6.64
N ASN A 69 11.98 20.77 7.53
CA ASN A 69 13.11 19.86 7.69
C ASN A 69 12.73 18.60 8.46
N PRO A 70 13.16 17.40 8.04
CA PRO A 70 14.06 17.10 6.92
C PRO A 70 13.31 16.91 5.59
N TRP A 71 13.95 17.29 4.48
CA TRP A 71 13.38 17.34 3.13
C TRP A 71 13.69 16.09 2.28
N GLY A 72 13.27 14.90 2.75
CA GLY A 72 13.56 13.64 2.08
C GLY A 72 15.03 13.50 1.71
N ILE A 73 15.88 13.18 2.69
CA ILE A 73 17.33 13.19 2.54
C ILE A 73 17.84 11.76 2.41
N TRP A 74 18.72 11.53 1.43
CA TRP A 74 19.47 10.29 1.31
C TRP A 74 20.92 10.51 0.81
N PRO A 75 21.94 9.86 1.38
CA PRO A 75 21.90 9.20 2.68
C PRO A 75 21.80 10.24 3.80
N ARG A 76 21.19 9.85 4.91
CA ARG A 76 21.04 10.67 6.11
C ARG A 76 22.38 11.28 6.53
N GLY A 77 22.37 12.56 6.88
CA GLY A 77 23.55 13.27 7.37
C GLY A 77 24.41 13.96 6.30
N VAL A 78 24.12 13.81 5.00
CA VAL A 78 24.78 14.62 3.94
C VAL A 78 24.32 16.08 3.94
N GLY A 79 23.21 16.39 4.62
CA GLY A 79 22.68 17.75 4.77
C GLY A 79 22.05 18.31 3.49
N GLY A 80 21.69 17.43 2.56
CA GLY A 80 21.10 17.73 1.26
C GLY A 80 19.57 17.70 1.25
N ARG A 81 19.02 17.56 0.04
CA ARG A 81 17.59 17.53 -0.25
C ARG A 81 17.37 16.64 -1.46
N HIS A 82 16.35 15.78 -1.44
CA HIS A 82 16.00 14.96 -2.61
C HIS A 82 14.51 15.08 -2.98
N VAL A 83 13.64 15.23 -1.99
CA VAL A 83 12.19 15.24 -2.20
C VAL A 83 11.55 16.41 -1.46
N ASP A 84 10.87 17.29 -2.18
CA ASP A 84 10.15 18.47 -1.65
C ASP A 84 8.69 18.17 -1.29
N GLY A 85 8.18 17.00 -1.70
CA GLY A 85 6.93 16.48 -1.16
C GLY A 85 6.33 15.37 -2.01
N VAL A 86 5.67 14.44 -1.35
CA VAL A 86 4.89 13.36 -1.94
C VAL A 86 3.48 13.45 -1.41
N GLY A 87 2.49 13.42 -2.30
CA GLY A 87 1.08 13.33 -1.95
C GLY A 87 0.46 12.07 -2.52
N VAL A 88 -0.20 11.27 -1.68
CA VAL A 88 -0.95 10.11 -2.12
C VAL A 88 -2.36 10.50 -2.56
N LEU A 89 -2.81 9.99 -3.71
CA LEU A 89 -4.14 10.27 -4.24
C LEU A 89 -4.92 9.01 -4.60
N VAL A 90 -6.22 9.10 -4.37
CA VAL A 90 -7.22 8.20 -4.98
C VAL A 90 -8.16 9.07 -5.79
N SER A 91 -8.37 8.70 -7.05
CA SER A 91 -9.31 9.36 -7.95
C SER A 91 -10.38 8.38 -8.38
N GLY A 92 -11.59 8.86 -8.60
CA GLY A 92 -12.69 8.06 -9.14
C GLY A 92 -13.33 8.72 -10.33
N ARG A 93 -14.05 7.96 -11.15
CA ARG A 93 -14.93 8.51 -12.18
C ARG A 93 -16.34 8.01 -11.92
N VAL A 94 -17.17 8.91 -11.43
CA VAL A 94 -18.50 8.58 -10.88
C VAL A 94 -19.59 9.44 -11.52
N PRO A 95 -20.87 9.02 -11.46
CA PRO A 95 -21.98 9.83 -11.93
C PRO A 95 -22.10 11.15 -11.17
N GLY A 96 -22.24 12.24 -11.90
CA GLY A 96 -22.71 13.53 -11.38
C GLY A 96 -24.20 13.68 -11.65
N GLU A 97 -25.03 13.36 -10.65
CA GLU A 97 -26.49 13.43 -10.76
C GLU A 97 -26.93 14.91 -10.90
N ARG A 98 -27.54 15.25 -12.04
CA ARG A 98 -28.16 16.56 -12.28
C ARG A 98 -29.65 16.45 -12.53
N ALA A 99 -30.09 15.42 -13.24
CA ALA A 99 -31.48 15.25 -13.67
C ALA A 99 -32.45 15.11 -12.48
N LYS A 100 -31.97 14.57 -11.36
CA LYS A 100 -32.73 14.38 -10.11
C LYS A 100 -32.97 15.67 -9.33
N TRP A 101 -32.16 16.71 -9.52
CA TRP A 101 -32.15 17.90 -8.66
C TRP A 101 -32.69 19.13 -9.39
N SER A 102 -33.70 19.78 -8.81
CA SER A 102 -34.38 20.93 -9.43
C SER A 102 -33.47 22.15 -9.65
N PHE A 103 -32.42 22.30 -8.83
CA PHE A 103 -31.45 23.40 -8.96
C PHE A 103 -30.54 23.30 -10.20
N TYR A 104 -30.54 22.17 -10.90
CA TYR A 104 -29.86 22.07 -12.21
C TYR A 104 -30.79 22.34 -13.40
N GLU A 105 -32.03 22.76 -13.18
CA GLU A 105 -32.95 23.23 -14.23
C GLU A 105 -33.15 22.22 -15.38
N GLY A 106 -33.19 20.92 -15.04
CA GLY A 106 -33.41 19.84 -16.01
C GLY A 106 -32.20 19.51 -16.89
N LYS A 107 -30.99 19.95 -16.52
CA LYS A 107 -29.75 19.51 -17.20
C LYS A 107 -29.56 17.99 -17.06
N PRO A 108 -29.02 17.31 -18.09
CA PRO A 108 -28.78 15.87 -18.07
C PRO A 108 -27.68 15.51 -17.06
N ASP A 109 -27.61 14.27 -16.59
CA ASP A 109 -26.49 13.81 -15.77
C ASP A 109 -25.15 13.92 -16.51
N THR A 110 -24.06 13.86 -15.77
CA THR A 110 -22.68 13.89 -16.29
C THR A 110 -21.83 12.89 -15.52
N MET A 111 -20.52 12.86 -15.81
CA MET A 111 -19.52 12.22 -14.96
C MET A 111 -18.72 13.30 -14.22
N VAL A 112 -18.24 12.97 -13.03
CA VAL A 112 -17.34 13.79 -12.23
C VAL A 112 -16.15 12.97 -11.76
N ASN A 113 -15.07 13.66 -11.37
CA ASN A 113 -13.82 13.05 -10.97
C ASN A 113 -13.39 13.54 -9.58
N PRO A 114 -13.93 12.97 -8.49
CA PRO A 114 -13.39 13.19 -7.15
C PRO A 114 -11.92 12.79 -7.13
N VAL A 115 -11.08 13.69 -6.66
CA VAL A 115 -9.64 13.48 -6.46
C VAL A 115 -9.36 13.73 -4.99
N ILE A 116 -9.09 12.65 -4.27
CA ILE A 116 -8.80 12.69 -2.84
C ILE A 116 -7.32 12.88 -2.67
N LEU A 117 -6.92 14.08 -2.23
CA LEU A 117 -5.53 14.46 -2.00
C LEU A 117 -5.48 15.51 -0.90
N THR A 118 -4.44 15.46 -0.07
CA THR A 118 -4.09 16.56 0.83
C THR A 118 -2.59 16.77 0.77
N TYR A 119 -2.19 17.74 -0.05
CA TYR A 119 -0.78 17.96 -0.41
C TYR A 119 -0.48 19.44 -0.61
N ARG A 120 0.26 20.04 0.34
CA ARG A 120 0.64 21.46 0.33
C ARG A 120 -0.55 22.38 -0.07
N ASP A 121 -0.27 23.56 -0.63
CA ASP A 121 -1.33 24.44 -1.15
C ASP A 121 -1.83 23.99 -2.54
N PHE A 122 -1.02 23.26 -3.30
CA PHE A 122 -1.36 22.84 -4.67
C PHE A 122 -2.46 21.77 -4.70
N GLY A 123 -2.36 20.76 -3.83
CA GLY A 123 -3.31 19.66 -3.72
C GLY A 123 -4.34 19.84 -2.60
N LYS A 124 -4.36 20.99 -1.91
CA LYS A 124 -5.34 21.28 -0.87
C LYS A 124 -6.63 21.82 -1.48
N LYS A 125 -7.73 21.11 -1.25
CA LYS A 125 -9.09 21.61 -1.50
C LYS A 125 -9.72 22.06 -0.19
N THR A 126 -10.51 23.13 -0.23
CA THR A 126 -11.24 23.62 0.94
C THR A 126 -12.68 23.91 0.61
N GLY A 127 -13.57 23.60 1.54
CA GLY A 127 -14.97 23.93 1.43
C GLY A 127 -15.27 25.41 1.65
N PRO A 128 -16.54 25.82 1.48
CA PRO A 128 -16.95 27.22 1.57
C PRO A 128 -16.68 27.89 2.93
N SER A 129 -16.49 27.10 4.00
CA SER A 129 -16.19 27.63 5.35
C SER A 129 -14.69 27.57 5.68
N GLY A 130 -13.86 27.13 4.72
CA GLY A 130 -12.41 26.99 4.87
C GLY A 130 -11.96 25.63 5.42
N GLU A 131 -12.89 24.71 5.65
CA GLU A 131 -12.59 23.34 6.09
C GLU A 131 -11.82 22.57 5.02
N LEU A 132 -10.83 21.78 5.43
CA LEU A 132 -10.08 20.93 4.51
C LEU A 132 -10.94 19.79 3.94
N TRP A 133 -10.89 19.61 2.62
CA TRP A 133 -11.47 18.48 1.89
C TRP A 133 -10.35 17.62 1.30
N GLY A 134 -10.35 16.32 1.60
CA GLY A 134 -9.33 15.37 1.18
C GLY A 134 -9.08 14.32 2.26
N TRP A 135 -7.88 13.77 2.30
CA TRP A 135 -7.47 12.83 3.35
C TRP A 135 -7.38 13.54 4.70
N LEU A 136 -8.08 13.02 5.70
CA LEU A 136 -7.96 13.44 7.08
C LEU A 136 -7.68 12.25 8.00
N PRO A 137 -6.78 12.39 8.99
CA PRO A 137 -6.46 11.33 9.93
C PRO A 137 -7.63 11.04 10.86
N LEU A 138 -7.84 9.75 11.14
CA LEU A 138 -8.78 9.32 12.16
C LEU A 138 -8.19 9.53 13.56
N PRO A 139 -9.00 9.99 14.53
CA PRO A 139 -8.59 10.04 15.93
C PRO A 139 -8.31 8.62 16.46
N GLY A 140 -7.38 8.52 17.42
CA GLY A 140 -7.06 7.25 18.09
C GLY A 140 -5.97 6.42 17.41
N PHE A 141 -5.27 6.97 16.41
CA PHE A 141 -4.07 6.34 15.82
C PHE A 141 -2.76 7.06 16.18
N ASN A 142 -2.85 8.00 17.12
CA ASN A 142 -1.73 8.66 17.76
C ASN A 142 -2.13 9.14 19.16
N ASN A 143 -1.15 9.52 19.97
CA ASN A 143 -1.37 10.21 21.23
C ASN A 143 -1.45 11.73 21.02
N PRO A 144 -2.64 12.36 21.11
CA PRO A 144 -2.78 13.81 20.98
C PRO A 144 -2.18 14.59 22.16
N ARG A 145 -1.71 13.90 23.21
CA ARG A 145 -1.09 14.49 24.40
C ARG A 145 0.40 14.13 24.53
N ARG A 146 1.02 13.60 23.47
CA ARG A 146 2.45 13.29 23.47
C ARG A 146 3.26 14.56 23.81
N ILE A 147 4.16 14.41 24.77
CA ILE A 147 5.13 15.44 25.13
C ILE A 147 6.50 15.01 24.59
N ASN A 148 7.13 15.83 23.77
CA ASN A 148 8.45 15.53 23.20
C ASN A 148 9.57 15.64 24.25
N ASN A 149 10.80 15.29 23.86
CA ASN A 149 11.97 15.33 24.73
C ASN A 149 12.32 16.74 25.25
N LEU A 150 11.72 17.79 24.70
CA LEU A 150 11.86 19.19 25.13
C LEU A 150 10.75 19.62 26.10
N GLY A 151 9.83 18.72 26.48
CA GLY A 151 8.71 19.04 27.37
C GLY A 151 7.55 19.78 26.69
N GLN A 152 7.47 19.74 25.35
CA GLN A 152 6.46 20.46 24.57
C GLN A 152 5.37 19.49 24.08
N LEU A 153 4.13 19.98 24.03
CA LEU A 153 3.02 19.26 23.39
C LEU A 153 3.27 19.17 21.89
N GLU A 154 3.56 17.97 21.41
CA GLU A 154 3.88 17.67 20.01
C GLU A 154 3.36 16.27 19.67
N PRO A 155 2.08 16.17 19.29
CA PRO A 155 1.53 14.96 18.71
C PRO A 155 2.30 14.59 17.45
N THR A 156 2.60 13.31 17.30
CA THR A 156 3.20 12.71 16.11
C THR A 156 2.35 11.50 15.73
N PRO A 157 2.22 11.15 14.43
CA PRO A 157 1.70 9.85 14.05
C PRO A 157 2.44 8.75 14.81
N ALA A 158 1.77 7.64 15.14
CA ALA A 158 2.38 6.63 16.00
C ALA A 158 3.63 6.02 15.33
N LEU A 159 4.71 5.92 16.12
CA LEU A 159 6.00 5.37 15.73
C LEU A 159 6.36 4.21 16.66
N SER A 160 6.91 3.13 16.11
CA SER A 160 7.23 1.91 16.86
C SER A 160 8.30 2.11 17.93
N ASP A 161 9.21 3.04 17.72
CA ASP A 161 10.30 3.38 18.64
C ASP A 161 9.91 4.45 19.69
N ASP A 162 8.70 5.00 19.58
CA ASP A 162 8.17 6.02 20.49
C ASP A 162 6.84 5.60 21.10
N GLN A 163 6.90 4.89 22.23
CA GLN A 163 5.70 4.48 22.96
C GLN A 163 4.83 5.66 23.44
N ALA A 164 5.39 6.86 23.63
CA ALA A 164 4.61 8.04 24.02
C ALA A 164 3.73 8.56 22.87
N SER A 165 4.00 8.16 21.63
CA SER A 165 3.18 8.46 20.46
C SER A 165 1.95 7.55 20.31
N TRP A 166 1.86 6.43 21.05
CA TRP A 166 0.79 5.46 20.88
C TRP A 166 -0.52 5.91 21.53
N PRO A 167 -1.67 5.64 20.91
CA PRO A 167 -2.97 5.90 21.53
C PRO A 167 -3.16 5.05 22.79
N GLU A 168 -4.15 5.40 23.61
CA GLU A 168 -4.53 4.61 24.80
C GLU A 168 -4.96 3.18 24.42
N PHE A 169 -5.63 3.06 23.28
CA PHE A 169 -6.02 1.81 22.63
C PHE A 169 -6.12 2.05 21.13
N TRP A 170 -5.94 0.99 20.34
CA TRP A 170 -6.04 1.00 18.88
C TRP A 170 -7.49 0.72 18.44
N PRO A 171 -8.19 1.67 17.78
CA PRO A 171 -9.59 1.49 17.38
C PRO A 171 -9.83 0.28 16.47
N ASP A 172 -8.88 -0.01 15.57
CA ASP A 172 -8.87 -1.19 14.70
C ASP A 172 -8.62 -2.50 15.47
N ARG A 173 -8.27 -2.47 16.76
CA ARG A 173 -8.08 -3.71 17.53
C ARG A 173 -9.18 -3.97 18.55
N LEU A 174 -10.21 -3.13 18.62
CA LEU A 174 -11.33 -3.27 19.56
C LEU A 174 -12.12 -4.58 19.38
N GLY A 175 -12.14 -5.15 18.18
CA GLY A 175 -12.79 -6.43 17.90
C GLY A 175 -12.02 -7.66 18.38
N ASN A 176 -10.79 -7.51 18.90
CA ASN A 176 -10.00 -8.63 19.38
C ASN A 176 -10.65 -9.22 20.66
N PRO A 177 -11.01 -10.52 20.68
CA PRO A 177 -11.77 -11.11 21.79
C PRO A 177 -10.95 -11.26 23.08
N ASP A 178 -9.63 -11.41 22.97
CA ASP A 178 -8.75 -11.69 24.11
C ASP A 178 -8.12 -10.43 24.70
N ASP A 179 -7.91 -9.40 23.88
CA ASP A 179 -7.32 -8.12 24.27
C ASP A 179 -7.82 -6.98 23.38
N PRO A 180 -9.05 -6.47 23.61
CA PRO A 180 -9.62 -5.38 22.84
C PRO A 180 -8.71 -4.14 22.85
N GLY A 181 -8.36 -3.67 21.66
CA GLY A 181 -7.64 -2.41 21.47
C GLY A 181 -6.13 -2.48 21.73
N TRP A 182 -5.56 -3.64 22.09
CA TRP A 182 -4.12 -3.83 22.29
C TRP A 182 -3.47 -2.70 23.11
N ALA A 183 -4.12 -2.30 24.21
CA ALA A 183 -3.73 -1.14 24.99
C ALA A 183 -2.28 -1.25 25.48
N GLY A 184 -1.49 -0.20 25.24
CA GLY A 184 -0.07 -0.13 25.61
C GLY A 184 0.85 -1.11 24.88
N GLN A 185 0.38 -1.76 23.81
CA GLN A 185 1.18 -2.61 22.93
C GLN A 185 1.30 -1.98 21.54
N TRP A 186 2.40 -2.23 20.83
CA TRP A 186 2.54 -1.77 19.44
C TRP A 186 1.53 -2.50 18.54
N ASN A 187 0.84 -1.75 17.68
CA ASN A 187 0.01 -2.32 16.61
C ASN A 187 0.91 -2.69 15.42
N GLY A 188 1.78 -3.68 15.62
CA GLY A 188 2.74 -4.14 14.62
C GLY A 188 2.05 -4.84 13.44
N PHE A 189 2.63 -4.70 12.25
CA PHE A 189 2.11 -5.32 11.04
C PHE A 189 1.95 -6.85 11.18
N PHE A 190 2.92 -7.51 11.81
CA PHE A 190 2.93 -8.96 12.05
C PHE A 190 2.25 -9.37 13.37
N GLY A 191 1.58 -8.44 14.04
CA GLY A 191 0.78 -8.72 15.23
C GLY A 191 1.16 -7.87 16.45
N ARG A 192 0.45 -8.16 17.55
CA ARG A 192 0.52 -7.40 18.80
C ARG A 192 1.93 -7.41 19.37
N GLY A 193 2.53 -6.22 19.52
CA GLY A 193 3.85 -6.04 20.12
C GLY A 193 5.01 -6.61 19.29
N VAL A 194 4.79 -6.90 18.00
CA VAL A 194 5.84 -7.38 17.09
C VAL A 194 6.50 -6.20 16.38
N PHE A 195 7.83 -6.11 16.50
CA PHE A 195 8.67 -5.09 15.89
C PHE A 195 9.54 -5.75 14.82
N ASN A 196 9.14 -5.63 13.55
CA ASN A 196 9.85 -6.27 12.45
C ASN A 196 10.78 -5.31 11.69
N ALA A 197 10.35 -4.06 11.53
CA ALA A 197 11.20 -2.98 11.02
C ALA A 197 11.93 -2.28 12.16
N ASP A 198 13.09 -1.69 11.85
CA ASP A 198 13.82 -0.84 12.81
C ASP A 198 13.01 0.42 13.13
N LEU A 199 12.26 0.92 12.15
CA LEU A 199 11.21 1.91 12.37
C LEU A 199 9.95 1.54 11.59
N GLU A 200 8.81 1.58 12.27
CA GLU A 200 7.47 1.43 11.69
C GLU A 200 6.58 2.59 12.13
N SER A 201 5.82 3.18 11.20
CA SER A 201 4.71 4.07 11.52
C SER A 201 3.37 3.45 11.11
N TYR A 202 2.32 3.72 11.87
CA TYR A 202 0.96 3.31 11.54
C TYR A 202 -0.05 4.41 11.85
N TYR A 203 -0.91 4.71 10.88
CA TYR A 203 -2.07 5.58 11.06
C TYR A 203 -3.19 5.20 10.09
N VAL A 204 -4.38 5.75 10.32
CA VAL A 204 -5.54 5.57 9.44
C VAL A 204 -6.08 6.95 9.06
N MET A 205 -6.51 7.10 7.82
CA MET A 205 -7.13 8.32 7.29
C MET A 205 -8.38 7.98 6.46
N ASP A 206 -9.30 8.92 6.31
CA ASP A 206 -10.47 8.81 5.43
C ASP A 206 -10.69 10.09 4.62
N ASP A 207 -11.60 10.01 3.65
CA ASP A 207 -11.96 11.12 2.76
C ASP A 207 -13.36 11.69 3.05
N PHE A 208 -13.93 11.36 4.20
CA PHE A 208 -15.34 11.62 4.47
C PHE A 208 -15.64 13.11 4.63
N SER A 209 -14.63 13.91 4.93
CA SER A 209 -14.72 15.37 4.99
C SER A 209 -14.89 16.01 3.62
N ASP A 210 -14.55 15.32 2.52
CA ASP A 210 -14.66 15.89 1.18
C ASP A 210 -16.13 16.01 0.75
N LYS A 211 -16.62 17.24 0.59
CA LYS A 211 -18.00 17.52 0.18
C LYS A 211 -18.10 18.09 -1.23
N GLU A 212 -17.03 18.05 -2.02
CA GLU A 212 -16.93 18.73 -3.34
C GLU A 212 -18.15 18.49 -4.23
N TYR A 213 -18.63 17.25 -4.29
CA TYR A 213 -19.75 16.84 -5.13
C TYR A 213 -21.06 16.63 -4.36
N GLN A 214 -21.20 17.16 -3.14
CA GLN A 214 -22.43 17.03 -2.36
C GLN A 214 -23.33 18.27 -2.45
N VAL A 215 -24.55 18.15 -1.91
CA VAL A 215 -25.39 19.31 -1.59
C VAL A 215 -24.92 19.89 -0.26
N SER A 216 -24.66 21.21 -0.23
CA SER A 216 -24.29 21.92 0.99
C SER A 216 -25.40 21.81 2.04
N PRO A 217 -25.12 21.28 3.24
CA PRO A 217 -26.13 21.20 4.30
C PRO A 217 -26.66 22.57 4.73
N GLY A 218 -25.83 23.61 4.65
CA GLY A 218 -26.19 24.96 5.08
C GLY A 218 -27.04 25.74 4.07
N SER A 219 -26.71 25.66 2.78
CA SER A 219 -27.40 26.42 1.73
C SER A 219 -28.47 25.62 0.98
N GLY A 220 -28.44 24.28 1.06
CA GLY A 220 -29.26 23.40 0.24
C GLY A 220 -28.96 23.50 -1.26
N GLN A 221 -27.84 24.14 -1.64
CA GLN A 221 -27.37 24.27 -3.01
C GLN A 221 -26.23 23.28 -3.29
N PRO A 222 -26.03 22.86 -4.54
CA PRO A 222 -24.93 21.97 -4.88
C PRO A 222 -23.58 22.67 -4.67
N LEU A 223 -22.60 21.92 -4.20
CA LEU A 223 -21.20 22.38 -4.10
C LEU A 223 -20.47 22.28 -5.45
N SER A 224 -21.00 21.49 -6.39
CA SER A 224 -20.49 21.35 -7.75
C SER A 224 -21.54 21.70 -8.81
N GLN A 225 -21.14 22.49 -9.81
CA GLN A 225 -21.97 22.74 -11.00
C GLN A 225 -22.09 21.51 -11.93
N TRP A 226 -21.23 20.52 -11.73
CA TRP A 226 -21.13 19.31 -12.54
C TRP A 226 -21.94 18.14 -11.96
N GLY A 227 -22.84 18.38 -11.02
CA GLY A 227 -23.70 17.31 -10.47
C GLY A 227 -23.34 16.92 -9.06
N VAL A 228 -24.23 16.11 -8.50
CA VAL A 228 -24.16 15.62 -7.13
C VAL A 228 -23.77 14.15 -7.12
N PHE A 229 -22.87 13.77 -6.22
CA PHE A 229 -22.46 12.40 -5.96
C PHE A 229 -22.48 12.14 -4.44
N TYR A 230 -23.01 10.99 -4.06
CA TYR A 230 -22.99 10.48 -2.69
C TYR A 230 -22.47 9.04 -2.74
N ALA A 231 -21.27 8.80 -2.17
CA ALA A 231 -20.71 7.45 -2.02
C ALA A 231 -21.60 6.59 -1.10
N SER A 232 -22.26 7.22 -0.12
CA SER A 232 -23.29 6.58 0.70
C SER A 232 -24.67 7.23 0.48
N PRO A 233 -25.64 6.52 -0.10
CA PRO A 233 -27.02 7.00 -0.20
C PRO A 233 -27.72 7.11 1.16
N THR A 234 -27.22 6.40 2.18
CA THR A 234 -27.81 6.28 3.52
C THR A 234 -27.14 7.17 4.56
N ASP A 235 -25.90 7.62 4.31
CA ASP A 235 -25.16 8.53 5.18
C ASP A 235 -24.45 9.63 4.38
N SER A 236 -25.08 10.81 4.27
CA SER A 236 -24.48 11.96 3.59
C SER A 236 -23.20 12.49 4.27
N THR A 237 -22.90 12.06 5.50
CA THR A 237 -21.65 12.43 6.18
C THR A 237 -20.44 11.70 5.61
N VAL A 238 -20.63 10.61 4.86
CA VAL A 238 -19.60 9.96 4.04
C VAL A 238 -19.39 10.78 2.76
N GLY A 239 -18.38 11.64 2.79
CA GLY A 239 -17.90 12.43 1.66
C GLY A 239 -17.06 11.66 0.65
N GLY A 240 -16.45 12.40 -0.27
CA GLY A 240 -15.47 11.91 -1.22
C GLY A 240 -15.94 10.69 -2.02
N LEU A 241 -15.06 9.70 -2.09
CA LEU A 241 -15.26 8.35 -2.59
C LEU A 241 -15.57 7.35 -1.46
N GLY A 242 -15.73 7.80 -0.21
CA GLY A 242 -16.07 6.92 0.90
C GLY A 242 -14.99 5.88 1.20
N MET A 243 -13.73 6.32 1.17
CA MET A 243 -12.54 5.51 1.33
C MET A 243 -11.94 5.67 2.72
N GLN A 244 -11.47 4.56 3.29
CA GLN A 244 -10.62 4.54 4.48
C GLN A 244 -9.30 3.86 4.15
N THR A 245 -8.19 4.50 4.51
CA THR A 245 -6.84 4.02 4.20
C THR A 245 -6.04 3.79 5.47
N GLY A 246 -5.64 2.54 5.71
CA GLY A 246 -4.60 2.23 6.69
C GLY A 246 -3.22 2.39 6.05
N VAL A 247 -2.39 3.26 6.62
CA VAL A 247 -1.04 3.55 6.11
C VAL A 247 0.00 2.99 7.05
N ARG A 248 0.92 2.19 6.52
CA ARG A 248 2.13 1.77 7.22
C ARG A 248 3.37 2.22 6.47
N ILE A 249 4.39 2.58 7.24
CA ILE A 249 5.68 3.00 6.72
C ILE A 249 6.74 2.17 7.43
N PHE A 250 7.68 1.58 6.69
CA PHE A 250 8.74 0.74 7.24
C PHE A 250 10.12 1.20 6.79
N GLN A 251 11.07 1.21 7.71
CA GLN A 251 12.50 1.39 7.45
C GLN A 251 13.29 0.29 8.16
N TRP A 252 14.23 -0.30 7.43
CA TRP A 252 15.22 -1.24 7.96
C TRP A 252 16.61 -0.65 7.82
N ALA A 253 17.43 -0.76 8.85
CA ALA A 253 18.84 -0.35 8.86
C ALA A 253 19.79 -1.48 8.40
N ASN A 254 19.23 -2.57 7.86
CA ASN A 254 20.02 -3.65 7.27
C ASN A 254 20.61 -3.17 5.94
N VAL A 255 21.89 -3.47 5.67
CA VAL A 255 22.60 -3.10 4.43
C VAL A 255 21.87 -3.51 3.13
N LEU A 256 20.99 -4.51 3.18
CA LEU A 256 20.18 -4.92 2.04
C LEU A 256 18.96 -4.02 1.76
N ALA A 257 18.59 -3.16 2.71
CA ALA A 257 17.37 -2.35 2.67
C ALA A 257 17.53 -0.91 3.22
N GLU A 258 18.72 -0.53 3.67
CA GLU A 258 18.96 0.76 4.35
C GLU A 258 18.79 1.98 3.44
N ASP A 259 18.80 1.77 2.13
CA ASP A 259 18.55 2.76 1.08
C ASP A 259 17.09 2.80 0.59
N ALA A 260 16.19 2.02 1.20
CA ALA A 260 14.79 1.91 0.80
C ALA A 260 13.83 2.18 1.97
N MET A 261 12.66 2.73 1.66
CA MET A 261 11.55 2.88 2.61
C MET A 261 10.30 2.29 1.97
N PHE A 262 9.58 1.47 2.73
CA PHE A 262 8.41 0.75 2.21
C PHE A 262 7.14 1.43 2.71
N LEU A 263 6.23 1.72 1.77
CA LEU A 263 4.96 2.38 2.04
C LEU A 263 3.84 1.41 1.69
N LEU A 264 3.05 1.03 2.68
CA LEU A 264 1.90 0.15 2.50
C LEU A 264 0.60 0.92 2.71
N TYR A 265 -0.19 1.03 1.64
CA TYR A 265 -1.51 1.65 1.66
C TYR A 265 -2.58 0.56 1.52
N ARG A 266 -3.34 0.31 2.59
CA ARG A 266 -4.55 -0.54 2.53
C ARG A 266 -5.77 0.35 2.39
N ILE A 267 -6.21 0.54 1.15
CA ILE A 267 -7.38 1.38 0.80
C ILE A 267 -8.63 0.49 0.81
N THR A 268 -9.62 0.86 1.59
CA THR A 268 -10.87 0.12 1.75
C THR A 268 -12.05 1.01 1.39
N ASN A 269 -12.88 0.58 0.44
CA ASN A 269 -14.19 1.18 0.23
C ASN A 269 -15.09 0.79 1.41
N VAL A 270 -15.49 1.79 2.19
CA VAL A 270 -16.37 1.64 3.37
C VAL A 270 -17.75 2.24 3.13
N SER A 271 -18.04 2.60 1.88
CA SER A 271 -19.34 3.10 1.41
C SER A 271 -20.17 2.01 0.74
N GLU A 272 -21.42 2.35 0.41
CA GLU A 272 -22.35 1.49 -0.32
C GLU A 272 -22.24 1.64 -1.84
N TYR A 273 -21.41 2.56 -2.35
CA TYR A 273 -21.20 2.71 -3.78
C TYR A 273 -20.18 1.69 -4.28
N ASP A 274 -20.55 0.93 -5.30
CA ASP A 274 -19.67 -0.02 -5.95
C ASP A 274 -18.91 0.66 -7.10
N TYR A 275 -17.58 0.65 -7.01
CA TYR A 275 -16.68 1.31 -7.97
C TYR A 275 -16.27 0.41 -9.14
N VAL A 276 -16.89 -0.77 -9.29
CA VAL A 276 -16.58 -1.71 -10.38
C VAL A 276 -16.66 -1.04 -11.76
N ALA A 277 -15.58 -1.22 -12.53
CA ALA A 277 -15.53 -0.91 -13.94
C ALA A 277 -16.50 -1.81 -14.70
N ASN A 278 -17.70 -1.33 -15.01
CA ASN A 278 -18.67 -2.10 -15.77
C ASN A 278 -18.50 -1.83 -17.28
N PRO A 279 -18.13 -2.83 -18.11
CA PRO A 279 -18.22 -2.69 -19.56
C PRO A 279 -19.69 -2.42 -19.94
N PRO A 280 -19.99 -1.35 -20.72
CA PRO A 280 -19.16 -0.82 -21.81
C PRO A 280 -18.54 0.56 -21.53
N ILE A 281 -18.51 1.03 -20.28
CA ILE A 281 -17.92 2.33 -19.96
C ILE A 281 -16.48 2.09 -19.50
N GLU A 282 -15.55 2.09 -20.45
CA GLU A 282 -14.10 1.88 -20.29
C GLU A 282 -13.41 2.92 -19.36
N ASP A 283 -14.17 3.84 -18.76
CA ASP A 283 -13.69 4.97 -17.97
C ASP A 283 -14.29 5.06 -16.55
N VAL A 284 -14.98 4.04 -16.03
CA VAL A 284 -15.48 4.06 -14.63
C VAL A 284 -14.57 3.18 -13.78
N GLY A 285 -14.04 3.72 -12.69
CA GLY A 285 -13.13 2.99 -11.82
C GLY A 285 -12.50 3.88 -10.76
N LEU A 286 -11.54 3.31 -10.06
CA LEU A 286 -10.65 3.98 -9.12
C LEU A 286 -9.23 3.95 -9.67
N TRP A 287 -8.51 5.05 -9.47
CA TRP A 287 -7.10 5.14 -9.76
C TRP A 287 -6.37 5.55 -8.50
N PHE A 288 -5.30 4.82 -8.22
CA PHE A 288 -4.34 5.18 -7.20
C PHE A 288 -3.14 5.87 -7.85
N GLY A 289 -2.56 6.85 -7.18
CA GLY A 289 -1.36 7.51 -7.66
C GLY A 289 -0.62 8.27 -6.58
N GLN A 290 0.56 8.73 -6.93
CA GLN A 290 1.38 9.59 -6.09
C GLN A 290 1.83 10.80 -6.91
N VAL A 291 1.72 11.99 -6.32
CA VAL A 291 2.34 13.20 -6.85
C VAL A 291 3.68 13.37 -6.15
N MET A 292 4.76 13.49 -6.91
CA MET A 292 6.11 13.64 -6.38
C MET A 292 6.67 14.98 -6.85
N ASP A 293 7.19 15.75 -5.90
CA ASP A 293 7.96 16.95 -6.16
C ASP A 293 9.40 16.70 -5.72
N TYR A 294 10.30 16.63 -6.70
CA TYR A 294 11.72 16.42 -6.46
C TYR A 294 12.38 17.75 -6.10
N GLY A 295 13.19 17.73 -5.04
CA GLY A 295 13.97 18.88 -4.59
C GLY A 295 15.45 18.53 -4.58
N LEU A 296 16.03 18.27 -5.74
CA LEU A 296 17.36 17.65 -5.86
C LEU A 296 18.48 18.64 -5.56
N GLY A 297 18.88 18.76 -4.29
CA GLY A 297 19.80 19.79 -3.84
C GLY A 297 19.18 21.19 -3.80
N ASN A 298 20.04 22.19 -3.72
CA ASN A 298 19.68 23.62 -3.64
C ASN A 298 20.00 24.38 -4.93
N GLU A 299 20.68 23.74 -5.89
CA GLU A 299 20.71 24.25 -7.25
C GLU A 299 19.31 24.10 -7.86
N GLU A 300 19.01 24.96 -8.83
CA GLU A 300 17.83 24.86 -9.68
C GLU A 300 18.29 25.06 -11.13
N GLY A 301 17.98 24.13 -12.03
CA GLY A 301 18.20 24.34 -13.47
C GLY A 301 18.46 23.09 -14.31
N ASP A 302 18.85 21.99 -13.69
CA ASP A 302 19.19 20.74 -14.37
C ASP A 302 18.60 19.49 -13.70
N GLU A 303 17.67 19.68 -12.76
CA GLU A 303 16.90 18.60 -12.17
C GLU A 303 15.96 17.99 -13.21
N THR A 304 15.96 16.66 -13.30
CA THR A 304 15.16 15.90 -14.26
C THR A 304 14.47 14.74 -13.56
N ALA A 305 13.31 14.34 -14.07
CA ALA A 305 12.66 13.09 -13.69
C ALA A 305 12.41 12.23 -14.93
N SER A 306 12.46 10.92 -14.76
CA SER A 306 12.16 9.93 -15.78
C SER A 306 11.34 8.79 -15.18
N PHE A 307 10.67 8.05 -16.05
CA PHE A 307 10.00 6.79 -15.73
C PHE A 307 10.66 5.67 -16.54
N ASP A 308 11.05 4.60 -15.87
CA ASP A 308 11.47 3.35 -16.51
C ASP A 308 10.31 2.36 -16.44
N PRO A 309 9.58 2.14 -17.55
CA PRO A 309 8.42 1.24 -17.55
C PRO A 309 8.79 -0.21 -17.28
N GLN A 310 10.02 -0.65 -17.61
CA GLN A 310 10.42 -2.04 -17.39
C GLN A 310 10.73 -2.35 -15.93
N ARG A 311 11.09 -1.34 -15.15
CA ARG A 311 11.39 -1.46 -13.72
C ARG A 311 10.25 -0.94 -12.85
N ASP A 312 9.17 -0.47 -13.48
CA ASP A 312 8.08 0.30 -12.89
C ASP A 312 8.56 1.32 -11.84
N VAL A 313 9.59 2.09 -12.20
CA VAL A 313 10.21 3.07 -11.29
C VAL A 313 10.21 4.46 -11.91
N THR A 314 9.63 5.41 -11.18
CA THR A 314 9.80 6.84 -11.45
C THR A 314 10.95 7.35 -10.61
N PHE A 315 11.90 8.07 -11.20
CA PHE A 315 13.06 8.57 -10.48
C PHE A 315 13.46 9.99 -10.90
N GLY A 316 13.92 10.75 -9.92
CA GLY A 316 14.54 12.06 -10.07
C GLY A 316 16.06 11.97 -10.01
N PHE A 317 16.74 12.75 -10.85
CA PHE A 317 18.19 12.89 -10.89
C PHE A 317 18.61 14.27 -11.36
N ASP A 318 19.84 14.61 -11.03
CA ASP A 318 20.53 15.82 -11.47
C ASP A 318 21.46 15.47 -12.64
N GLN A 319 21.55 16.34 -13.65
CA GLN A 319 22.25 16.01 -14.90
C GLN A 319 23.76 15.91 -14.72
N ASP A 320 24.35 16.69 -13.80
CA ASP A 320 25.78 16.58 -13.47
C ASP A 320 26.04 15.65 -12.27
N GLY A 321 24.99 15.33 -11.52
CA GLY A 321 24.97 14.39 -10.40
C GLY A 321 25.40 15.00 -9.07
N ILE A 322 25.53 16.32 -8.99
CA ILE A 322 26.10 17.03 -7.85
C ILE A 322 25.01 17.84 -7.15
N GLY A 323 24.65 17.41 -5.94
CA GLY A 323 23.78 18.19 -5.07
C GLY A 323 24.56 19.28 -4.33
N GLN A 324 23.92 20.42 -4.10
CA GLN A 324 24.42 21.45 -3.17
C GLN A 324 23.55 21.52 -1.91
N SER A 325 24.16 21.41 -0.73
CA SER A 325 23.47 21.57 0.56
C SER A 325 23.13 23.04 0.83
N PRO A 326 22.24 23.36 1.79
CA PRO A 326 21.95 24.75 2.17
C PRO A 326 23.16 25.54 2.67
N THR A 327 24.24 24.85 3.07
CA THR A 327 25.50 25.48 3.50
C THR A 327 26.49 25.72 2.35
N GLY A 328 26.15 25.30 1.13
CA GLY A 328 26.98 25.39 -0.07
C GLY A 328 27.96 24.23 -0.24
N GLN A 329 27.97 23.24 0.66
CA GLN A 329 28.75 22.01 0.47
C GLN A 329 28.15 21.17 -0.66
N LEU A 330 29.00 20.74 -1.60
CA LEU A 330 28.65 19.81 -2.67
C LEU A 330 28.67 18.36 -2.16
N TYR A 331 27.79 17.53 -2.70
CA TYR A 331 27.69 16.10 -2.40
C TYR A 331 27.20 15.33 -3.62
N ASP A 332 27.51 14.03 -3.68
CA ASP A 332 26.97 13.15 -4.72
C ASP A 332 25.47 12.97 -4.45
N LEU A 333 24.62 13.47 -5.35
CA LEU A 333 23.18 13.49 -5.14
C LEU A 333 22.58 12.08 -5.25
N GLY A 334 23.07 11.31 -6.23
CA GLY A 334 22.49 10.02 -6.60
C GLY A 334 21.13 10.17 -7.27
N TYR A 335 20.32 9.12 -7.16
CA TYR A 335 18.97 9.02 -7.71
C TYR A 335 17.99 8.81 -6.56
N THR A 336 16.83 9.42 -6.64
CA THR A 336 15.70 9.12 -5.74
C THR A 336 14.52 8.66 -6.58
N GLY A 337 13.82 7.62 -6.16
CA GLY A 337 12.73 7.08 -6.95
C GLY A 337 11.70 6.33 -6.13
N PHE A 338 10.60 6.05 -6.80
CA PHE A 338 9.42 5.38 -6.26
C PHE A 338 9.01 4.31 -7.27
N ALA A 339 8.78 3.10 -6.77
CA ALA A 339 8.30 1.97 -7.53
C ALA A 339 7.07 1.36 -6.85
N PHE A 340 6.11 0.88 -7.63
CA PHE A 340 5.07 0.02 -7.08
C PHE A 340 5.61 -1.41 -7.04
N LEU A 341 5.79 -1.93 -5.83
CA LEU A 341 6.02 -3.37 -5.65
C LEU A 341 4.71 -4.13 -5.82
N GLU A 342 3.62 -3.50 -5.36
CA GLU A 342 2.27 -3.99 -5.56
C GLU A 342 1.35 -2.82 -5.87
N SER A 343 0.53 -2.97 -6.91
CA SER A 343 -0.49 -2.00 -7.31
C SER A 343 -1.85 -2.69 -7.41
N PRO A 344 -2.96 -1.94 -7.32
CA PRO A 344 -4.25 -2.46 -7.74
C PRO A 344 -4.20 -2.76 -9.24
N ALA A 345 -4.12 -4.04 -9.61
CA ALA A 345 -4.16 -4.50 -10.99
C ALA A 345 -5.61 -4.86 -11.38
N ARG A 346 -5.92 -4.71 -12.66
CA ARG A 346 -7.15 -5.26 -13.23
C ARG A 346 -6.86 -6.68 -13.69
N ASP A 347 -7.18 -7.64 -12.82
CA ASP A 347 -6.82 -9.03 -13.01
C ASP A 347 -7.70 -9.81 -14.00
N ASP A 348 -8.77 -9.18 -14.50
CA ASP A 348 -9.85 -9.85 -15.22
C ASP A 348 -10.02 -9.44 -16.70
N ASP A 349 -9.14 -8.57 -17.22
CA ASP A 349 -9.26 -8.07 -18.60
C ASP A 349 -8.45 -8.87 -19.63
N GLY A 350 -7.61 -9.80 -19.17
CA GLY A 350 -6.77 -10.65 -20.02
C GLY A 350 -5.69 -9.87 -20.79
N THR A 351 -5.26 -8.73 -20.25
CA THR A 351 -4.17 -7.90 -20.77
C THR A 351 -2.97 -8.01 -19.83
N ASP A 352 -1.78 -8.16 -20.41
CA ASP A 352 -0.49 -8.02 -19.73
C ASP A 352 -0.26 -6.51 -19.47
N ASN A 353 -0.59 -6.05 -18.27
CA ASN A 353 -0.66 -4.63 -17.92
C ASN A 353 0.68 -4.08 -17.42
N ASP A 354 1.61 -4.93 -17.00
CA ASP A 354 2.97 -4.57 -16.58
C ASP A 354 4.08 -5.00 -17.56
N GLU A 355 3.70 -5.59 -18.70
CA GLU A 355 4.56 -6.02 -19.81
C GLU A 355 5.62 -7.06 -19.40
N ASP A 356 5.31 -7.87 -18.38
CA ASP A 356 6.17 -8.93 -17.88
C ASP A 356 6.06 -10.24 -18.71
N GLY A 357 5.16 -10.28 -19.68
CA GLY A 357 4.91 -11.41 -20.58
C GLY A 357 3.82 -12.37 -20.11
N ILE A 358 3.15 -12.09 -18.99
CA ILE A 358 2.08 -12.90 -18.40
C ILE A 358 0.76 -12.12 -18.52
N THR A 359 -0.31 -12.79 -18.93
CA THR A 359 -1.65 -12.16 -19.09
C THR A 359 -2.63 -12.52 -17.98
N ASP A 360 -2.26 -13.50 -17.15
CA ASP A 360 -2.95 -13.80 -15.90
C ASP A 360 -2.35 -12.87 -14.84
N GLU A 361 -3.18 -11.99 -14.30
CA GLU A 361 -2.79 -10.90 -13.41
C GLU A 361 -3.34 -11.17 -11.99
N LEU A 362 -3.81 -12.40 -11.76
CA LEU A 362 -4.47 -12.82 -10.53
C LEU A 362 -3.47 -13.08 -9.41
N ARG A 363 -3.30 -12.09 -8.54
CA ARG A 363 -2.38 -12.17 -7.40
C ARG A 363 -2.79 -13.14 -6.29
N PHE A 364 -4.09 -13.45 -6.17
CA PHE A 364 -4.64 -14.23 -5.04
C PHE A 364 -5.38 -15.51 -5.49
N GLY A 365 -4.83 -16.22 -6.49
CA GLY A 365 -5.37 -17.48 -7.02
C GLY A 365 -5.00 -18.75 -6.22
N GLY A 366 -4.06 -18.64 -5.29
CA GLY A 366 -3.43 -19.80 -4.64
C GLY A 366 -2.42 -20.50 -5.56
N PRO A 367 -1.99 -21.73 -5.24
CA PRO A 367 -0.84 -22.36 -5.90
C PRO A 367 -1.10 -22.78 -7.37
N GLY A 368 -2.32 -22.72 -7.87
CA GLY A 368 -2.64 -23.18 -9.22
C GLY A 368 -2.42 -24.69 -9.43
N MET A 369 -1.94 -25.06 -10.61
CA MET A 369 -1.71 -26.45 -11.00
C MET A 369 -0.24 -26.83 -10.90
N LEU A 370 0.05 -28.05 -10.44
CA LEU A 370 1.40 -28.60 -10.48
C LEU A 370 1.72 -29.15 -11.89
N ILE A 371 2.82 -28.69 -12.48
CA ILE A 371 3.39 -29.18 -13.73
C ILE A 371 4.78 -29.78 -13.45
N GLU A 372 4.99 -31.02 -13.88
CA GLU A 372 6.24 -31.76 -13.65
C GLU A 372 6.91 -32.13 -14.98
N GLY A 373 8.23 -31.93 -15.03
CA GLY A 373 9.10 -32.15 -16.18
C GLY A 373 9.35 -30.88 -16.99
N GLN A 374 10.63 -30.60 -17.28
CA GLN A 374 11.06 -29.41 -18.03
C GLN A 374 10.38 -29.25 -19.38
N ASP A 375 10.18 -30.35 -20.12
CA ASP A 375 9.48 -30.31 -21.41
C ASP A 375 8.01 -29.91 -21.26
N ALA A 376 7.35 -30.33 -20.17
CA ALA A 376 5.95 -29.99 -19.90
C ALA A 376 5.81 -28.52 -19.44
N ILE A 377 6.74 -28.05 -18.60
CA ILE A 377 6.79 -26.64 -18.19
C ILE A 377 7.02 -25.76 -19.41
N ARG A 378 8.03 -26.06 -20.23
CA ARG A 378 8.31 -25.32 -21.47
C ARG A 378 7.09 -25.24 -22.38
N ALA A 379 6.45 -26.38 -22.63
CA ALA A 379 5.26 -26.43 -23.49
C ALA A 379 4.09 -25.61 -22.94
N PHE A 380 3.98 -25.48 -21.61
CA PHE A 380 2.96 -24.63 -20.99
C PHE A 380 3.30 -23.15 -21.14
N VAL A 381 4.51 -22.74 -20.74
CA VAL A 381 4.93 -21.33 -20.76
C VAL A 381 4.89 -20.80 -22.21
N GLU A 382 5.44 -21.54 -23.19
CA GLU A 382 5.39 -21.17 -24.62
C GLU A 382 3.96 -21.07 -25.19
N ALA A 383 2.98 -21.73 -24.57
CA ALA A 383 1.59 -21.72 -25.02
C ALA A 383 0.74 -20.62 -24.38
N ASN A 384 1.17 -20.08 -23.24
CA ASN A 384 0.37 -19.14 -22.44
C ASN A 384 1.03 -17.78 -22.24
N TYR A 385 2.36 -17.67 -22.35
CA TYR A 385 3.10 -16.43 -22.09
C TYR A 385 3.67 -15.85 -23.41
N ASP A 386 3.89 -14.53 -23.41
CA ASP A 386 4.78 -13.89 -24.38
C ASP A 386 6.23 -14.13 -23.95
N MET A 387 6.87 -15.14 -24.54
CA MET A 387 8.22 -15.53 -24.18
C MET A 387 9.27 -14.43 -24.41
N GLU A 388 9.06 -13.52 -25.37
CA GLU A 388 10.00 -12.43 -25.62
C GLU A 388 9.96 -11.42 -24.47
N ASN A 389 8.77 -11.06 -24.01
CA ASN A 389 8.59 -10.19 -22.86
C ASN A 389 9.00 -10.88 -21.56
N PHE A 390 8.58 -12.14 -21.37
CA PHE A 390 8.90 -12.93 -20.19
C PHE A 390 10.41 -13.04 -19.97
N GLU A 391 11.17 -13.46 -20.98
CA GLU A 391 12.62 -13.61 -20.81
C GLU A 391 13.33 -12.27 -20.68
N ARG A 392 12.76 -11.20 -21.23
CA ARG A 392 13.28 -9.83 -21.07
C ARG A 392 13.10 -9.33 -19.64
N TYR A 393 11.97 -9.63 -19.00
CA TYR A 393 11.63 -9.17 -17.65
C TYR A 393 12.20 -10.08 -16.56
N ASN A 394 11.89 -11.37 -16.64
CA ASN A 394 12.21 -12.38 -15.61
C ASN A 394 13.56 -13.08 -15.84
N GLY A 395 14.18 -12.91 -17.00
CA GLY A 395 15.36 -13.65 -17.42
C GLY A 395 15.02 -14.99 -18.10
N PRO A 396 16.03 -15.73 -18.60
CA PRO A 396 15.80 -16.94 -19.41
C PRO A 396 14.99 -18.00 -18.68
N LEU A 397 14.03 -18.63 -19.37
CA LEU A 397 13.20 -19.69 -18.78
C LEU A 397 14.05 -20.81 -18.16
N GLU A 398 15.15 -21.18 -18.83
CA GLU A 398 16.05 -22.25 -18.37
C GLU A 398 16.78 -21.94 -17.06
N GLU A 399 16.87 -20.67 -16.69
CA GLU A 399 17.53 -20.20 -15.48
C GLU A 399 16.55 -20.03 -14.31
N ARG A 400 15.24 -20.14 -14.57
CA ARG A 400 14.22 -20.03 -13.53
C ARG A 400 14.29 -21.22 -12.56
N PRO A 401 14.33 -21.00 -11.23
CA PRO A 401 14.42 -22.05 -10.23
C PRO A 401 13.45 -23.22 -10.42
N ALA A 402 12.15 -22.95 -10.57
CA ALA A 402 11.13 -24.01 -10.72
C ALA A 402 11.31 -24.81 -12.03
N PHE A 403 11.77 -24.14 -13.10
CA PHE A 403 12.12 -24.80 -14.36
C PHE A 403 13.35 -25.70 -14.20
N ALA A 404 14.40 -25.24 -13.52
CA ALA A 404 15.61 -26.01 -13.28
C ALA A 404 15.33 -27.30 -12.48
N GLU A 405 14.42 -27.25 -11.51
CA GLU A 405 13.95 -28.42 -10.76
C GLU A 405 12.99 -29.31 -11.55
N GLY A 406 12.40 -28.81 -12.62
CA GLY A 406 11.38 -29.51 -13.39
C GLY A 406 10.08 -29.70 -12.62
N ARG A 407 9.76 -28.78 -11.70
CA ARG A 407 8.57 -28.83 -10.84
C ARG A 407 8.07 -27.42 -10.59
N TRP A 408 6.90 -27.09 -11.11
CA TRP A 408 6.35 -25.74 -11.07
C TRP A 408 4.87 -25.74 -10.70
N TRP A 409 4.46 -24.78 -9.86
CA TRP A 409 3.09 -24.50 -9.51
C TRP A 409 2.64 -23.24 -10.26
N THR A 410 1.60 -23.32 -11.08
CA THR A 410 1.24 -22.20 -11.97
C THR A 410 0.81 -20.91 -11.26
N GLY A 411 0.56 -20.94 -9.95
CA GLY A 411 0.36 -19.71 -9.16
C GLY A 411 1.64 -18.91 -8.89
N ASP A 412 2.82 -19.55 -9.02
CA ASP A 412 4.13 -18.89 -9.05
C ASP A 412 4.45 -18.52 -10.50
N GLU A 413 3.77 -17.51 -11.03
CA GLU A 413 3.70 -17.24 -12.48
C GLU A 413 5.08 -16.97 -13.11
N ASN A 414 6.01 -16.43 -12.33
CA ASN A 414 7.35 -16.12 -12.79
C ASN A 414 8.34 -17.30 -12.65
N LEU A 415 7.96 -18.44 -12.04
CA LEU A 415 8.81 -19.63 -11.85
C LEU A 415 10.03 -19.42 -10.91
N ASP A 416 10.03 -18.45 -9.99
CA ASP A 416 11.13 -18.28 -9.01
C ASP A 416 10.97 -19.08 -7.72
N TRP A 417 9.80 -19.65 -7.46
CA TRP A 417 9.58 -20.38 -6.22
C TRP A 417 10.04 -21.84 -6.29
N VAL A 418 10.83 -22.22 -5.29
CA VAL A 418 11.15 -23.62 -4.97
C VAL A 418 10.92 -23.82 -3.47
N GLY A 419 10.29 -24.92 -3.09
CA GLY A 419 9.70 -25.04 -1.75
C GLY A 419 10.69 -24.99 -0.57
N PHE A 420 11.97 -25.21 -0.81
CA PHE A 420 13.02 -25.13 0.20
C PHE A 420 14.39 -24.89 -0.44
N ASP A 421 15.34 -24.37 0.35
CA ASP A 421 16.75 -24.37 -0.02
C ASP A 421 17.24 -25.82 -0.13
N ASP A 422 17.79 -26.27 -1.27
CA ASP A 422 18.46 -27.58 -1.39
C ASP A 422 19.94 -27.39 -1.69
N ALA A 423 20.69 -26.98 -0.67
CA ALA A 423 22.10 -26.60 -0.82
C ALA A 423 22.98 -27.81 -1.18
N ASN A 424 22.50 -29.03 -0.93
CA ASN A 424 23.25 -30.26 -1.14
C ASN A 424 22.72 -31.13 -2.30
N GLY A 425 21.63 -30.73 -2.94
CA GLY A 425 21.03 -31.41 -4.09
C GLY A 425 20.36 -32.75 -3.74
N SER A 426 19.87 -32.91 -2.51
CA SER A 426 19.25 -34.16 -2.03
C SER A 426 17.79 -34.31 -2.45
N GLY A 427 17.13 -33.22 -2.87
CA GLY A 427 15.70 -33.17 -3.18
C GLY A 427 14.79 -33.33 -1.97
N VAL A 428 15.30 -33.19 -0.74
CA VAL A 428 14.53 -33.19 0.51
C VAL A 428 15.04 -32.11 1.45
N ILE A 429 14.16 -31.52 2.27
CA ILE A 429 14.58 -30.51 3.25
C ILE A 429 15.47 -31.12 4.33
N ASP A 430 16.70 -30.64 4.45
CA ASP A 430 17.66 -31.06 5.45
C ASP A 430 17.74 -30.10 6.66
N PRO A 431 18.23 -30.57 7.82
CA PRO A 431 18.42 -29.70 8.99
C PRO A 431 19.35 -28.52 8.68
N GLY A 432 18.78 -27.31 8.67
CA GLY A 432 19.51 -26.07 8.38
C GLY A 432 19.13 -25.41 7.06
N GLU A 433 18.33 -26.08 6.23
CA GLU A 433 17.71 -25.51 5.03
C GLU A 433 16.39 -24.83 5.37
N ASN A 434 16.10 -23.69 4.73
CA ASN A 434 14.86 -22.95 4.98
C ASN A 434 13.80 -23.37 3.97
N THR A 435 12.56 -23.54 4.45
CA THR A 435 11.39 -23.53 3.57
C THR A 435 11.24 -22.13 2.99
N ARG A 436 10.99 -22.02 1.69
CA ARG A 436 10.72 -20.74 1.05
C ARG A 436 9.22 -20.50 0.98
N SER A 437 8.82 -19.26 1.16
CA SER A 437 7.46 -18.76 0.93
C SER A 437 7.40 -18.18 -0.48
N ASP A 438 6.29 -18.34 -1.20
CA ASP A 438 6.05 -17.66 -2.50
C ASP A 438 5.45 -16.25 -2.32
N VAL A 439 5.40 -15.79 -1.06
CA VAL A 439 4.94 -14.46 -0.63
C VAL A 439 5.89 -13.86 0.39
#